data_AF-A0A6P0MCP8-F1
#
_entry.id   AF-A0A6P0MCP8-F1
#
_cell.length_a   1.000
_cell.length_b   1.000
_cell.length_c   1.000
_cell.angle_alpha   90.00
_cell.angle_beta   90.00
_cell.angle_gamma   90.00
#
_symmetry.space_group_name_H-M   'P 1'
#
loop_
_entity.id
_entity.type
_entity.pdbx_description
1 polymer ?
#
loop_
_entity_poly.entity_id
_entity_poly.type
_entity_poly.pdbx_seq_one_letter_code
_entity_poly.pdbx_strand_id
1 'polypeptide(L)'
;CQISNWKQVNSRLPNRKIQVVVHSGTSGTSFIFTKYLNEITNGRIRASRKPNWGFKVFSSVPGNGPVASEVKRIDGAIGYVPASYAKQLNLPMARLENRAGRYVKPTVDQANKALANVQFNDDFTIENIDDPEQGYPIVGITWLFLYEKYPKPELAQGVKDLINWILTEGQDLNEDLQYTRIPEDVANRAIEAVNNNIRVVP
;
A
#
# COMPACT_ATOMS: atom_id res chain seq x y z
N CYS A 1 -27.11 8.05 -3.01
CA CYS A 1 -27.00 8.25 -4.47
C CYS A 1 -25.64 7.71 -4.92
N GLN A 2 -25.55 7.01 -6.06
CA GLN A 2 -24.27 6.53 -6.61
C GLN A 2 -23.71 7.58 -7.58
N ILE A 3 -22.43 7.95 -7.42
CA ILE A 3 -21.73 8.87 -8.33
C ILE A 3 -21.23 8.05 -9.53
N SER A 4 -21.59 8.46 -10.74
CA SER A 4 -21.21 7.79 -11.99
C SER A 4 -20.63 8.74 -13.05
N ASN A 5 -20.60 10.04 -12.78
CA ASN A 5 -20.06 11.07 -13.66
C ASN A 5 -19.26 12.10 -12.85
N TRP A 6 -18.10 12.52 -13.37
CA TRP A 6 -17.20 13.47 -12.71
C TRP A 6 -17.86 14.81 -12.39
N LYS A 7 -18.81 15.26 -13.22
CA LYS A 7 -19.56 16.51 -12.98
C LYS A 7 -20.46 16.43 -11.73
N GLN A 8 -20.85 15.23 -11.29
CA GLN A 8 -21.59 15.03 -10.04
C GLN A 8 -20.70 15.22 -8.80
N VAL A 9 -19.38 15.03 -8.93
CA VAL A 9 -18.42 15.26 -7.85
C VAL A 9 -18.19 16.76 -7.66
N ASN A 10 -18.02 17.49 -8.76
CA ASN A 10 -17.88 18.94 -8.76
C ASN A 10 -18.30 19.51 -10.12
N SER A 11 -19.08 20.59 -10.15
CA SER A 11 -19.62 21.18 -11.39
C SER A 11 -18.55 21.71 -12.35
N ARG A 12 -17.33 21.95 -11.87
CA ARG A 12 -16.15 22.36 -12.66
C ARG A 12 -15.43 21.18 -13.34
N LEU A 13 -15.75 19.95 -12.97
CA LEU A 13 -15.18 18.75 -13.60
C LEU A 13 -15.91 18.42 -14.92
N PRO A 14 -15.24 17.71 -15.85
CA PRO A 14 -15.83 17.38 -17.13
C PRO A 14 -17.11 16.54 -16.98
N ASN A 15 -18.05 16.72 -17.91
CA ASN A 15 -19.20 15.83 -18.05
C ASN A 15 -18.75 14.49 -18.65
N ARG A 16 -18.12 13.66 -17.84
CA ARG A 16 -17.50 12.40 -18.24
C ARG A 16 -17.87 11.30 -17.27
N LYS A 17 -18.23 10.14 -17.81
CA LYS A 17 -18.53 8.94 -17.03
C LYS A 17 -17.29 8.49 -16.25
N ILE A 18 -17.49 8.10 -14.99
CA ILE A 18 -16.45 7.52 -14.14
C ILE A 18 -16.27 6.05 -14.55
N GLN A 19 -15.06 5.69 -14.93
CA GLN A 19 -14.70 4.32 -15.32
C GLN A 19 -13.82 3.71 -14.21
N VAL A 20 -14.42 2.91 -13.33
CA VAL A 20 -13.68 2.34 -12.19
C VAL A 20 -12.83 1.16 -12.63
N VAL A 21 -11.51 1.25 -12.41
CA VAL A 21 -10.51 0.21 -12.67
C VAL A 21 -10.03 -0.37 -11.35
N VAL A 22 -10.05 -1.69 -11.22
CA VAL A 22 -9.70 -2.39 -9.97
C VAL A 22 -8.76 -3.58 -10.24
N HIS A 23 -8.24 -4.18 -9.17
CA HIS A 23 -7.50 -5.43 -9.28
C HIS A 23 -8.44 -6.63 -9.53
N SER A 24 -8.06 -7.53 -10.45
CA SER A 24 -8.85 -8.75 -10.76
C SER A 24 -8.67 -9.91 -9.79
N GLY A 25 -7.55 -9.95 -9.07
CA GLY A 25 -7.20 -11.01 -8.12
C GLY A 25 -7.08 -10.55 -6.68
N THR A 26 -6.64 -11.47 -5.83
CA THR A 26 -6.24 -11.19 -4.44
C THR A 26 -5.09 -10.17 -4.44
N SER A 27 -5.28 -9.04 -3.77
CA SER A 27 -4.30 -7.95 -3.73
C SER A 27 -4.19 -7.36 -2.34
N GLY A 28 -2.94 -7.16 -1.88
CA GLY A 28 -2.66 -6.39 -0.65
C GLY A 28 -3.07 -4.91 -0.81
N THR A 29 -2.85 -4.33 -2.00
CA THR A 29 -3.32 -2.98 -2.33
C THR A 29 -4.84 -2.87 -2.18
N SER A 30 -5.59 -3.88 -2.63
CA SER A 30 -7.05 -3.92 -2.45
C SER A 30 -7.43 -3.96 -0.98
N PHE A 31 -6.70 -4.73 -0.15
CA PHE A 31 -6.96 -4.78 1.28
C PHE A 31 -6.72 -3.45 1.97
N ILE A 32 -5.57 -2.81 1.75
CA ILE A 32 -5.27 -1.48 2.31
C ILE A 32 -6.32 -0.45 1.87
N PHE A 33 -6.63 -0.40 0.58
CA PHE A 33 -7.61 0.55 0.05
C PHE A 33 -9.02 0.31 0.60
N THR A 34 -9.47 -0.94 0.64
CA THR A 34 -10.82 -1.27 1.14
C THR A 34 -10.93 -1.17 2.65
N LYS A 35 -9.82 -1.26 3.38
CA LYS A 35 -9.77 -0.98 4.83
C LYS A 35 -10.06 0.50 5.10
N TYR A 36 -9.41 1.41 4.38
CA TYR A 36 -9.77 2.84 4.42
C TYR A 36 -11.24 3.07 4.04
N LEU A 37 -11.71 2.45 2.95
CA LEU A 37 -13.12 2.55 2.56
C LEU A 37 -14.08 1.99 3.62
N ASN A 38 -13.66 0.97 4.37
CA ASN A 38 -14.46 0.39 5.43
C ASN A 38 -14.78 1.42 6.51
N GLU A 39 -13.76 2.16 6.93
CA GLU A 39 -13.87 3.21 7.94
C GLU A 39 -14.76 4.35 7.44
N ILE A 40 -14.43 4.97 6.29
CA ILE A 40 -15.16 6.14 5.80
C ILE A 40 -16.59 5.84 5.30
N THR A 41 -16.92 4.57 5.08
CA THR A 41 -18.27 4.14 4.66
C THR A 41 -19.05 3.40 5.75
N ASN A 42 -18.56 3.40 6.99
CA ASN A 42 -19.19 2.71 8.13
C ASN A 42 -19.55 1.25 7.81
N GLY A 43 -18.61 0.52 7.21
CA GLY A 43 -18.77 -0.90 6.94
C GLY A 43 -19.45 -1.27 5.63
N ARG A 44 -19.91 -0.29 4.83
CA ARG A 44 -20.58 -0.57 3.54
C ARG A 44 -19.67 -1.31 2.56
N ILE A 45 -18.41 -0.92 2.48
CA ILE A 45 -17.37 -1.65 1.76
C ILE A 45 -16.51 -2.37 2.80
N ARG A 46 -16.48 -3.70 2.78
CA ARG A 46 -15.71 -4.49 3.75
C ARG A 46 -14.24 -4.56 3.33
N ALA A 47 -13.33 -4.48 4.30
CA ALA A 47 -11.92 -4.72 4.09
C ALA A 47 -11.72 -6.12 3.50
N SER A 48 -11.11 -6.20 2.32
CA SER A 48 -10.94 -7.46 1.61
C SER A 48 -9.81 -7.38 0.60
N ARG A 49 -9.04 -8.47 0.49
CA ARG A 49 -8.05 -8.64 -0.58
C ARG A 49 -8.71 -8.88 -1.95
N LYS A 50 -9.98 -9.29 -1.96
CA LYS A 50 -10.81 -9.54 -3.15
C LYS A 50 -12.22 -8.97 -2.93
N PRO A 51 -12.37 -7.63 -2.94
CA PRO A 51 -13.63 -6.99 -2.59
C PRO A 51 -14.74 -7.28 -3.59
N ASN A 52 -15.96 -7.45 -3.08
CA ASN A 52 -17.16 -7.32 -3.89
C ASN A 52 -17.59 -5.85 -3.88
N TRP A 53 -17.39 -5.16 -4.99
CA TRP A 53 -17.62 -3.73 -5.10
C TRP A 53 -19.10 -3.33 -5.02
N GLY A 54 -20.03 -4.25 -5.26
CA GLY A 54 -21.47 -3.95 -5.25
C GLY A 54 -21.91 -2.97 -6.33
N PHE A 55 -21.06 -2.69 -7.32
CA PHE A 55 -21.37 -1.91 -8.52
C PHE A 55 -20.65 -2.50 -9.74
N LYS A 56 -21.08 -2.08 -10.93
CA LYS A 56 -20.44 -2.47 -12.18
C LYS A 56 -19.05 -1.82 -12.30
N VAL A 57 -18.01 -2.63 -12.10
CA VAL A 57 -16.62 -2.28 -12.40
C VAL A 57 -16.45 -2.15 -13.92
N PHE A 58 -15.68 -1.16 -14.37
CA PHE A 58 -15.42 -0.97 -15.81
C PHE A 58 -14.37 -1.94 -16.33
N SER A 59 -13.22 -1.99 -15.65
CA SER A 59 -12.09 -2.85 -16.01
C SER A 59 -11.47 -3.45 -14.75
N SER A 60 -10.99 -4.68 -14.87
CA SER A 60 -10.38 -5.42 -13.76
C SER A 60 -9.17 -6.18 -14.28
N VAL A 61 -7.98 -5.82 -13.79
CA VAL A 61 -6.69 -6.30 -14.32
C VAL A 61 -5.74 -6.73 -13.20
N PRO A 62 -4.81 -7.67 -13.45
CA PRO A 62 -3.91 -8.16 -12.40
C PRO A 62 -2.73 -7.20 -12.17
N GLY A 63 -2.39 -6.93 -10.91
CA GLY A 63 -1.21 -6.16 -10.53
C GLY A 63 -1.33 -4.63 -10.67
N ASN A 64 -0.44 -3.89 -9.98
CA ASN A 64 -0.49 -2.43 -9.92
C ASN A 64 -0.14 -1.75 -11.25
N GLY A 65 0.87 -2.27 -11.98
CA GLY A 65 1.29 -1.74 -13.27
C GLY A 65 0.16 -1.74 -14.31
N PRO A 66 -0.51 -2.89 -14.55
CA PRO A 66 -1.66 -2.94 -15.45
C PRO A 66 -2.82 -2.04 -15.03
N VAL A 67 -3.14 -1.94 -13.72
CA VAL A 67 -4.17 -1.01 -13.23
C VAL A 67 -3.79 0.45 -13.58
N ALA A 68 -2.54 0.86 -13.30
CA ALA A 68 -2.08 2.21 -13.60
C ALA A 68 -2.10 2.51 -15.11
N SER A 69 -1.67 1.56 -15.94
CA SER A 69 -1.71 1.67 -17.40
C SER A 69 -3.14 1.79 -17.95
N GLU A 70 -4.09 1.02 -17.40
CA GLU A 70 -5.51 1.11 -17.76
C GLU A 70 -6.10 2.47 -17.37
N VAL A 71 -5.80 2.98 -16.16
CA VAL A 71 -6.21 4.32 -15.73
C VAL A 71 -5.65 5.40 -16.66
N LYS A 72 -4.40 5.25 -17.13
CA LYS A 72 -3.79 6.17 -18.09
C LYS A 72 -4.51 6.20 -19.44
N ARG A 73 -4.90 5.02 -19.92
CA ARG A 73 -5.46 4.82 -21.27
C ARG A 73 -6.94 5.15 -21.35
N ILE A 74 -7.68 4.91 -20.27
CA ILE A 74 -9.14 5.05 -20.25
C ILE A 74 -9.52 6.43 -19.78
N ASP A 75 -10.19 7.14 -20.67
CA ASP A 75 -10.67 8.47 -20.38
C ASP A 75 -11.76 8.47 -19.30
N GLY A 76 -11.59 9.31 -18.27
CA GLY A 76 -12.47 9.35 -17.10
C GLY A 76 -12.27 8.22 -16.10
N ALA A 77 -11.17 7.46 -16.21
CA ALA A 77 -10.90 6.38 -15.28
C ALA A 77 -10.47 6.85 -13.89
N ILE A 78 -10.78 6.02 -12.90
CA ILE A 78 -10.25 6.09 -11.55
C ILE A 78 -9.86 4.69 -11.11
N GLY A 79 -8.71 4.59 -10.45
CA GLY A 79 -8.23 3.35 -9.85
C GLY A 79 -7.36 3.67 -8.63
N TYR A 80 -6.85 2.62 -8.00
CA TYR A 80 -5.99 2.73 -6.81
C TYR A 80 -4.74 1.87 -7.03
N VAL A 81 -3.57 2.46 -6.80
CA VAL A 81 -2.25 1.83 -6.92
C VAL A 81 -1.30 2.48 -5.91
N PRO A 82 -0.17 1.84 -5.52
CA PRO A 82 0.88 2.52 -4.79
C PRO A 82 1.38 3.76 -5.55
N ALA A 83 1.70 4.82 -4.82
CA ALA A 83 2.03 6.12 -5.41
C ALA A 83 3.21 6.07 -6.40
N SER A 84 4.16 5.16 -6.21
CA SER A 84 5.30 4.93 -7.11
C SER A 84 4.84 4.58 -8.54
N TYR A 85 3.84 3.71 -8.70
CA TYR A 85 3.31 3.33 -10.02
C TYR A 85 2.61 4.50 -10.72
N ALA A 86 1.86 5.31 -9.97
CA ALA A 86 1.23 6.50 -10.52
C ALA A 86 2.27 7.55 -10.97
N LYS A 87 3.33 7.75 -10.17
CA LYS A 87 4.44 8.65 -10.51
C LYS A 87 5.20 8.22 -11.75
N GLN A 88 5.56 6.94 -11.86
CA GLN A 88 6.26 6.40 -13.03
C GLN A 88 5.49 6.67 -14.35
N LEU A 89 4.17 6.67 -14.29
CA LEU A 89 3.31 6.93 -15.45
C LEU A 89 2.85 8.38 -15.59
N ASN A 90 3.32 9.29 -14.72
CA ASN A 90 2.90 10.70 -14.63
C ASN A 90 1.38 10.87 -14.48
N LEU A 91 0.75 10.01 -13.68
CA LEU A 91 -0.69 10.07 -13.42
C LEU A 91 -1.03 11.12 -12.35
N PRO A 92 -2.13 11.88 -12.53
CA PRO A 92 -2.65 12.71 -11.46
C PRO A 92 -3.12 11.82 -10.31
N MET A 93 -2.73 12.17 -9.08
CA MET A 93 -3.16 11.49 -7.87
C MET A 93 -4.07 12.39 -7.04
N ALA A 94 -5.12 11.81 -6.47
CA ALA A 94 -6.07 12.54 -5.64
C ALA A 94 -5.41 13.05 -4.35
N ARG A 95 -5.86 14.22 -3.89
CA ARG A 95 -5.68 14.62 -2.50
C ARG A 95 -6.82 14.03 -1.69
N LEU A 96 -6.51 13.45 -0.54
CA LEU A 96 -7.52 12.89 0.36
C LEU A 96 -7.56 13.68 1.65
N GLU A 97 -8.76 13.83 2.18
CA GLU A 97 -8.99 14.38 3.51
C GLU A 97 -8.56 13.35 4.55
N ASN A 98 -7.73 13.76 5.50
CA ASN A 98 -7.36 12.95 6.66
C ASN A 98 -8.28 13.25 7.85
N ARG A 99 -8.12 12.52 8.96
CA ARG A 99 -8.95 12.65 10.18
C ARG A 99 -9.04 14.07 10.74
N ALA A 100 -8.05 14.92 10.46
CA ALA A 100 -8.03 16.32 10.88
C ALA A 100 -8.64 17.30 9.86
N GLY A 101 -9.33 16.80 8.83
CA GLY A 101 -9.99 17.60 7.80
C GLY A 101 -9.04 18.20 6.76
N ARG A 102 -7.79 17.72 6.67
CA ARG A 102 -6.79 18.30 5.77
C ARG A 102 -6.64 17.47 4.50
N TYR A 103 -6.75 18.13 3.35
CA TYR A 103 -6.53 17.51 2.04
C TYR A 103 -5.05 17.39 1.72
N VAL A 104 -4.52 16.17 1.76
CA VAL A 104 -3.09 15.87 1.65
C VAL A 104 -2.77 15.09 0.37
N LYS A 105 -1.59 15.33 -0.20
CA LYS A 105 -1.10 14.60 -1.38
C LYS A 105 -0.37 13.31 -0.96
N PRO A 106 -0.44 12.23 -1.76
CA PRO A 106 0.32 11.00 -1.49
C PRO A 106 1.80 11.22 -1.79
N THR A 107 2.58 11.51 -0.75
CA THR A 107 4.03 11.73 -0.83
C THR A 107 4.72 10.96 0.29
N VAL A 108 6.03 10.69 0.16
CA VAL A 108 6.81 9.98 1.18
C VAL A 108 6.77 10.71 2.52
N ASP A 109 6.90 12.04 2.53
CA ASP A 109 6.75 12.87 3.74
C ASP A 109 5.38 12.66 4.42
N GLN A 110 4.30 12.65 3.64
CA GLN A 110 2.96 12.42 4.19
C GLN A 110 2.75 10.97 4.64
N ALA A 111 3.43 10.00 4.03
CA ALA A 111 3.42 8.62 4.50
C ALA A 111 4.18 8.47 5.82
N ASN A 112 5.35 9.09 5.95
CA ASN A 112 6.12 9.11 7.21
C ASN A 112 5.30 9.72 8.36
N LYS A 113 4.57 10.83 8.10
CA LYS A 113 3.68 11.44 9.10
C LYS A 113 2.54 10.53 9.52
N ALA A 114 1.95 9.79 8.58
CA ALA A 114 0.88 8.84 8.87
C ALA A 114 1.38 7.62 9.68
N LEU A 115 2.62 7.21 9.44
CA LEU A 115 3.23 6.04 10.09
C LEU A 115 3.95 6.36 11.41
N ALA A 116 4.08 7.62 11.78
CA ALA A 116 4.91 8.06 12.90
C ALA A 116 4.57 7.42 14.26
N ASN A 117 3.30 7.05 14.46
CA ASN A 117 2.82 6.45 15.72
C ASN A 117 2.52 4.95 15.59
N VAL A 118 2.85 4.32 14.46
CA VAL A 118 2.62 2.88 14.28
C VAL A 118 3.60 2.12 15.16
N GLN A 119 3.06 1.28 16.04
CA GLN A 119 3.85 0.43 16.94
C GLN A 119 3.91 -1.00 16.39
N PHE A 120 5.12 -1.54 16.33
CA PHE A 120 5.37 -2.92 15.91
C PHE A 120 5.45 -3.84 17.12
N ASN A 121 4.61 -4.87 17.11
CA ASN A 121 4.61 -5.96 18.08
C ASN A 121 5.91 -6.78 18.00
N ASP A 122 6.13 -7.68 18.95
CA ASP A 122 7.33 -8.56 18.97
C ASP A 122 7.42 -9.53 17.80
N ASP A 123 6.29 -9.84 17.17
CA ASP A 123 6.22 -10.63 15.94
C ASP A 123 6.23 -9.76 14.67
N PHE A 124 6.58 -8.47 14.80
CA PHE A 124 6.60 -7.46 13.72
C PHE A 124 5.23 -7.17 13.09
N THR A 125 4.15 -7.70 13.66
CA THR A 125 2.80 -7.29 13.26
C THR A 125 2.49 -5.91 13.81
N ILE A 126 1.43 -5.31 13.25
CA ILE A 126 0.86 -4.06 13.72
C ILE A 126 -0.64 -4.29 13.91
N GLU A 127 -1.24 -3.65 14.91
CA GLU A 127 -2.68 -3.78 15.14
C GLU A 127 -3.48 -3.12 14.02
N ASN A 128 -3.23 -1.82 13.82
CA ASN A 128 -3.91 -1.04 12.81
C ASN A 128 -3.04 0.14 12.32
N ILE A 129 -3.40 0.65 11.15
CA ILE A 129 -3.03 2.00 10.71
C ILE A 129 -4.35 2.72 10.48
N ASP A 130 -4.76 3.54 11.44
CA ASP A 130 -5.98 4.34 11.38
C ASP A 130 -5.79 5.57 10.49
N ASP A 131 -6.90 6.22 10.12
CA ASP A 131 -6.89 7.55 9.51
C ASP A 131 -6.12 8.55 10.41
N PRO A 132 -4.97 9.09 9.95
CA PRO A 132 -4.07 9.83 10.80
C PRO A 132 -4.47 11.30 10.90
N GLU A 133 -4.18 11.93 12.05
CA GLU A 133 -4.32 13.38 12.16
C GLU A 133 -3.33 14.13 11.28
N GLN A 134 -2.14 13.57 11.03
CA GLN A 134 -1.12 14.10 10.13
C GLN A 134 -0.72 13.06 9.08
N GLY A 135 -0.54 13.48 7.83
CA GLY A 135 -0.14 12.57 6.77
C GLY A 135 -1.31 12.04 5.95
N TYR A 136 -0.97 11.18 4.98
CA TYR A 136 -1.91 10.65 3.99
C TYR A 136 -2.74 9.49 4.56
N PRO A 137 -4.07 9.45 4.33
CA PRO A 137 -4.96 8.52 5.03
C PRO A 137 -4.97 7.10 4.47
N ILE A 138 -4.32 6.86 3.33
CA ILE A 138 -4.19 5.50 2.75
C ILE A 138 -2.71 5.16 2.68
N VAL A 139 -2.21 4.61 3.78
CA VAL A 139 -0.85 4.08 3.91
C VAL A 139 -0.90 2.62 4.29
N GLY A 140 0.15 1.88 3.99
CA GLY A 140 0.23 0.47 4.32
C GLY A 140 1.67 0.00 4.42
N ILE A 141 1.86 -1.02 5.24
CA ILE A 141 3.14 -1.71 5.43
C ILE A 141 3.07 -3.04 4.66
N THR A 142 4.23 -3.51 4.19
CA THR A 142 4.37 -4.80 3.53
C THR A 142 5.29 -5.69 4.35
N TRP A 143 5.08 -7.01 4.25
CA TRP A 143 5.83 -8.01 5.01
C TRP A 143 6.60 -8.92 4.08
N LEU A 144 7.78 -9.37 4.54
CA LEU A 144 8.49 -10.51 3.98
C LEU A 144 8.22 -11.71 4.89
N PHE A 145 7.81 -12.83 4.29
CA PHE A 145 7.67 -14.10 5.00
C PHE A 145 8.88 -14.98 4.68
N LEU A 146 9.54 -15.46 5.72
CA LEU A 146 10.73 -16.31 5.62
C LEU A 146 10.45 -17.66 6.25
N TYR A 147 11.05 -18.70 5.70
CA TYR A 147 11.05 -19.99 6.37
C TYR A 147 12.08 -19.97 7.50
N GLU A 148 11.80 -20.62 8.62
CA GLU A 148 12.81 -20.78 9.68
C GLU A 148 13.83 -21.88 9.36
N LYS A 149 13.47 -22.82 8.50
CA LYS A 149 14.24 -24.04 8.22
C LYS A 149 14.63 -24.08 6.76
N TYR A 150 15.93 -24.20 6.51
CA TYR A 150 16.47 -24.35 5.16
C TYR A 150 17.26 -25.65 5.03
N PRO A 151 17.18 -26.31 3.85
CA PRO A 151 17.81 -27.62 3.64
C PRO A 151 19.34 -27.54 3.47
N LYS A 152 19.88 -26.34 3.21
CA LYS A 152 21.31 -26.15 2.91
C LYS A 152 21.90 -24.98 3.69
N PRO A 153 23.10 -25.12 4.27
CA PRO A 153 23.78 -24.02 4.96
C PRO A 153 23.95 -22.77 4.11
N GLU A 154 24.33 -22.91 2.83
CA GLU A 154 24.53 -21.75 1.95
C GLU A 154 23.23 -20.98 1.68
N LEU A 155 22.08 -21.66 1.63
CA LEU A 155 20.78 -21.01 1.47
C LEU A 155 20.36 -20.28 2.74
N ALA A 156 20.57 -20.91 3.90
CA ALA A 156 20.29 -20.27 5.20
C ALA A 156 21.11 -18.98 5.36
N GLN A 157 22.41 -19.04 5.03
CA GLN A 157 23.29 -17.88 5.11
C GLN A 157 22.91 -16.80 4.09
N GLY A 158 22.65 -17.17 2.84
CA GLY A 158 22.25 -16.20 1.80
C GLY A 158 20.96 -15.46 2.14
N VAL A 159 19.99 -16.10 2.81
CA VAL A 159 18.79 -15.42 3.30
C VAL A 159 19.12 -14.45 4.43
N LYS A 160 19.97 -14.83 5.39
CA LYS A 160 20.41 -13.92 6.47
C LYS A 160 21.10 -12.69 5.90
N ASP A 161 22.03 -12.89 4.96
CA ASP A 161 22.78 -11.81 4.33
C ASP A 161 21.86 -10.88 3.53
N LEU A 162 20.93 -11.43 2.75
CA LEU A 162 19.96 -10.64 1.99
C LEU A 162 19.08 -9.79 2.90
N ILE A 163 18.55 -10.35 3.98
CA ILE A 163 17.68 -9.62 4.90
C ILE A 163 18.46 -8.56 5.67
N ASN A 164 19.69 -8.86 6.10
CA ASN A 164 20.56 -7.87 6.73
C ASN A 164 20.82 -6.69 5.79
N TRP A 165 21.13 -6.97 4.52
CA TRP A 165 21.29 -5.93 3.50
C TRP A 165 20.01 -5.12 3.27
N ILE A 166 18.85 -5.77 3.09
CA ILE A 166 17.55 -5.08 2.90
C ILE A 166 17.24 -4.12 4.05
N LEU A 167 17.51 -4.55 5.28
CA LEU A 167 17.19 -3.79 6.50
C LEU A 167 18.25 -2.72 6.84
N THR A 168 19.39 -2.73 6.16
CA THR A 168 20.48 -1.75 6.34
C THR A 168 20.67 -0.92 5.07
N GLU A 169 21.71 -1.19 4.28
CA GLU A 169 22.09 -0.45 3.07
C GLU A 169 20.97 -0.39 2.02
N GLY A 170 20.18 -1.46 1.89
CA GLY A 170 19.07 -1.53 0.96
C GLY A 170 17.99 -0.47 1.21
N GLN A 171 17.88 0.04 2.45
CA GLN A 171 16.94 1.11 2.77
C GLN A 171 17.29 2.44 2.12
N ASP A 172 18.53 2.64 1.67
CA ASP A 172 18.94 3.85 0.96
C ASP A 172 18.27 4.00 -0.41
N LEU A 173 17.77 2.89 -0.98
CA LEU A 173 17.02 2.91 -2.23
C LEU A 173 15.57 3.39 -2.07
N ASN A 174 15.06 3.50 -0.84
CA ASN A 174 13.64 3.74 -0.58
C ASN A 174 13.18 5.10 -1.09
N GLU A 175 13.98 6.16 -0.89
CA GLU A 175 13.58 7.52 -1.25
C GLU A 175 13.38 7.66 -2.77
N ASP A 176 14.33 7.16 -3.56
CA ASP A 176 14.26 7.14 -5.02
C ASP A 176 13.05 6.34 -5.52
N LEU A 177 12.72 5.24 -4.85
CA LEU A 177 11.59 4.38 -5.17
C LEU A 177 10.26 4.83 -4.55
N GLN A 178 10.26 5.94 -3.80
CA GLN A 178 9.09 6.53 -3.15
C GLN A 178 8.47 5.67 -2.04
N TYR A 179 9.33 5.02 -1.26
CA TYR A 179 8.98 4.25 -0.06
C TYR A 179 9.51 4.94 1.20
N THR A 180 8.84 4.69 2.32
CA THR A 180 9.32 5.10 3.65
C THR A 180 10.41 4.15 4.11
N ARG A 181 11.26 4.60 5.04
CA ARG A 181 12.22 3.72 5.72
C ARG A 181 11.52 2.95 6.85
N ILE A 182 12.00 1.75 7.12
CA ILE A 182 11.67 0.99 8.32
C ILE A 182 12.43 1.63 9.49
N PRO A 183 11.76 1.91 10.63
CA PRO A 183 12.43 2.44 11.81
C PRO A 183 13.63 1.58 12.24
N GLU A 184 14.71 2.23 12.70
CA GLU A 184 15.97 1.57 13.02
C GLU A 184 15.84 0.51 14.11
N ASP A 185 15.02 0.77 15.13
CA ASP A 185 14.73 -0.18 16.21
C ASP A 185 14.02 -1.43 15.69
N VAL A 186 13.06 -1.27 14.78
CA VAL A 186 12.33 -2.37 14.14
C VAL A 186 13.26 -3.16 13.21
N ALA A 187 14.09 -2.47 12.43
CA ALA A 187 15.07 -3.09 11.56
C ALA A 187 16.07 -3.95 12.35
N ASN A 188 16.61 -3.44 13.46
CA ASN A 188 17.53 -4.16 14.33
C ASN A 188 16.88 -5.40 14.96
N ARG A 189 15.65 -5.27 15.49
CA ARG A 189 14.88 -6.42 16.02
C ARG A 189 14.66 -7.48 14.95
N ALA A 190 14.35 -7.07 13.71
CA ALA A 190 14.13 -8.00 12.60
C ALA A 190 15.41 -8.72 12.16
N ILE A 191 16.56 -8.02 12.11
CA ILE A 191 17.87 -8.62 11.85
C ILE A 191 18.21 -9.66 12.91
N GLU A 192 18.00 -9.33 14.19
CA GLU A 192 18.23 -10.25 15.30
C GLU A 192 17.34 -11.50 15.19
N ALA A 193 16.04 -11.32 14.93
CA ALA A 193 15.10 -12.43 14.75
C ALA A 193 15.51 -13.36 13.60
N VAL A 194 15.94 -12.81 12.46
CA VAL A 194 16.42 -13.58 11.31
C VAL A 194 17.69 -14.38 11.66
N ASN A 195 18.64 -13.74 12.34
CA ASN A 195 19.90 -14.38 12.71
C ASN A 195 19.70 -15.51 13.71
N ASN A 196 18.76 -15.35 14.65
CA ASN A 196 18.48 -16.31 15.71
C ASN A 196 17.55 -17.46 15.27
N ASN A 197 16.57 -17.18 14.42
CA ASN A 197 15.51 -18.15 14.11
C ASN A 197 15.78 -18.98 12.86
N ILE A 198 16.53 -18.48 11.88
CA ILE A 198 16.86 -19.24 10.67
C ILE A 198 17.94 -20.29 10.97
N ARG A 199 17.61 -21.56 10.66
CA ARG A 199 18.43 -22.74 10.96
C ARG A 199 18.50 -23.67 9.75
N VAL A 200 19.57 -24.47 9.72
CA VAL A 200 19.72 -25.56 8.75
C VAL A 200 19.03 -26.80 9.31
N VAL A 201 18.10 -27.37 8.55
CA VAL A 201 17.47 -28.66 8.85
C VAL A 201 17.64 -29.53 7.61
N PRO A 202 18.49 -30.57 7.68
CA PRO A 202 18.75 -31.49 6.56
C PRO A 202 17.51 -32.21 6.05
#